data_AF-A0A1Y5I8M0-F1
#
_entry.id   AF-A0A1Y5I8M0-F1
#
_cell.length_a   1.000
_cell.length_b   1.000
_cell.length_c   1.000
_cell.angle_alpha   90.00
_cell.angle_beta   90.00
_cell.angle_gamma   90.00
#
_symmetry.space_group_name_H-M   'P 1'
#
loop_
_entity.id
_entity.type
_entity.pdbx_description
1 polymer ?
#
loop_
_entity_poly.entity_id
_entity_poly.type
_entity_poly.pdbx_seq_one_letter_code
_entity_poly.pdbx_strand_id
1 'polypeptide(L)'
;MRSSEVDVEGASCRFCFDHGSVDDRDDPLIRPCACRGGQEYIHANCLLRWQRVVLIAQPTHPAYWRDDDRSNVCGVCKTTFKTPPPSRLTLMSSFTGAEIAAMVDEDFLLVSHAAFSERLKEKLQDMTAGLRRICGYEHWIDGTYLITRVRERERDSSDEEQGDRSDSNAERDAGDATRTRDAGEDLIVAVNLNGRKDLDEVVRGESRLFELVDGGRVDGRRAHFVLNDDGAFVETSDGDDEDEDSDGEVGDEMEENAEEREGQGARENEHQVADAEDEGERNDDDAEGERGNAGRRRVRAGNRDRRGGVLMHHLRQLLSPFGPIYDVYQRYRRRVVLSEAFESVAREYNVSVDDVKAGVEVESFTGGPCDDDEVSLCLVVGVDDDLGYAKFDDGIERAMSLAFKTYRDSLRGDDEREIPGSIVKTMDNSRERVGVLTEFDDELKSWKIATTVGLLKRTRDAFEIIQRVSAVKLLVFFGDARWSRSQLLGEIARGHWGLTKSDPLHVANSRDAYKRAAESGLLVFAPLTEMTEEFMRNSLGEMNRIRSSGQLTRATSPAPSRQG
;
A
#
# COMPACT_ATOMS: atom_id res chain seq x y z
N MET A 1 35.36 -15.18 -53.42
CA MET A 1 34.36 -14.18 -52.99
C MET A 1 35.11 -13.09 -52.24
N ARG A 2 35.22 -11.90 -52.82
CA ARG A 2 35.81 -10.74 -52.15
C ARG A 2 34.84 -10.29 -51.05
N SER A 3 35.29 -10.22 -49.80
CA SER A 3 34.63 -9.40 -48.79
C SER A 3 34.59 -7.99 -49.33
N SER A 4 33.40 -7.51 -49.69
CA SER A 4 33.16 -6.09 -49.86
C SER A 4 33.29 -5.45 -48.48
N GLU A 5 34.41 -4.79 -48.23
CA GLU A 5 34.44 -3.63 -47.34
C GLU A 5 33.38 -2.68 -47.91
N VAL A 6 32.18 -2.72 -47.31
CA VAL A 6 31.12 -1.78 -47.64
C VAL A 6 31.62 -0.46 -47.09
N ASP A 7 31.90 0.50 -47.97
CA ASP A 7 32.18 1.88 -47.58
C ASP A 7 31.10 2.32 -46.59
N VAL A 8 31.49 2.47 -45.33
CA VAL A 8 30.65 3.07 -44.27
C VAL A 8 30.55 4.58 -44.50
N GLU A 9 31.31 5.13 -45.46
CA GLU A 9 31.18 6.50 -45.96
C GLU A 9 29.78 6.74 -46.54
N GLY A 10 28.88 7.28 -45.70
CA GLY A 10 27.51 7.62 -46.08
C GLY A 10 26.43 6.80 -45.36
N ALA A 11 26.79 5.88 -44.45
CA ALA A 11 25.81 5.27 -43.57
C ALA A 11 25.12 6.35 -42.70
N SER A 12 23.82 6.20 -42.51
CA SER A 12 23.03 7.09 -41.66
C SER A 12 22.19 6.28 -40.68
N CYS A 13 21.93 6.88 -39.52
CA CYS A 13 21.07 6.31 -38.50
C CYS A 13 19.62 6.32 -39.00
N ARG A 14 18.94 5.17 -39.00
CA ARG A 14 17.53 5.10 -39.44
C ARG A 14 16.52 5.80 -38.51
N PHE A 15 16.94 6.28 -37.33
CA PHE A 15 16.06 6.95 -36.36
C PHE A 15 16.16 8.47 -36.42
N CYS A 16 17.36 9.03 -36.47
CA CYS A 16 17.56 10.49 -36.56
C CYS A 16 17.90 10.97 -37.98
N PHE A 17 18.19 10.05 -38.90
CA PHE A 17 18.64 10.31 -40.27
C PHE A 17 20.01 11.03 -40.38
N ASP A 18 20.70 11.26 -39.28
CA ASP A 18 22.06 11.81 -39.29
C ASP A 18 23.10 10.76 -39.66
N HIS A 19 24.21 11.24 -40.23
CA HIS A 19 25.40 10.44 -40.49
C HIS A 19 26.20 10.20 -39.22
N GLY A 20 26.91 9.08 -39.18
CA GLY A 20 27.80 8.72 -38.08
C GLY A 20 28.89 7.78 -38.54
N SER A 21 29.78 7.42 -37.63
CA SER A 21 30.83 6.43 -37.87
C SER A 21 30.63 5.22 -36.96
N VAL A 22 31.03 4.04 -37.42
CA VAL A 22 31.11 2.84 -36.56
C VAL A 22 32.24 2.99 -35.53
N ASP A 23 33.25 3.81 -35.83
CA ASP A 23 34.40 4.09 -34.96
C ASP A 23 34.20 5.32 -34.06
N ASP A 24 33.01 5.91 -34.04
CA ASP A 24 32.71 6.98 -33.09
C ASP A 24 32.81 6.42 -31.66
N ARG A 25 33.58 7.10 -30.81
CA ARG A 25 33.83 6.64 -29.44
C ARG A 25 32.65 6.87 -28.52
N ASP A 26 31.81 7.87 -28.82
CA ASP A 26 30.75 8.32 -27.92
C ASP A 26 29.37 7.82 -28.37
N ASP A 27 29.10 7.76 -29.68
CA ASP A 27 27.82 7.27 -30.21
C ASP A 27 27.95 6.54 -31.57
N PRO A 28 28.53 5.32 -31.57
CA PRO A 28 28.81 4.60 -32.80
C PRO A 28 27.54 4.18 -33.53
N LEU A 29 27.61 4.15 -34.87
CA LEU A 29 26.63 3.44 -35.69
C LEU A 29 26.78 1.93 -35.48
N ILE A 30 25.73 1.31 -34.97
CA ILE A 30 25.65 -0.12 -34.72
C ILE A 30 24.66 -0.80 -35.68
N ARG A 31 24.83 -2.11 -35.84
CA ARG A 31 23.88 -3.00 -36.55
C ARG A 31 23.15 -3.87 -35.54
N PRO A 32 22.06 -3.36 -34.92
CA PRO A 32 21.47 -4.01 -33.76
C PRO A 32 20.58 -5.20 -34.12
N CYS A 33 20.20 -5.38 -35.39
CA CYS A 33 19.30 -6.46 -35.86
C CYS A 33 19.70 -6.92 -37.27
N ALA A 34 18.89 -7.80 -37.89
CA ALA A 34 19.16 -8.37 -39.21
C ALA A 34 18.69 -7.52 -40.42
N CYS A 35 18.22 -6.29 -40.18
CA CYS A 35 17.85 -5.36 -41.25
C CYS A 35 19.06 -5.05 -42.17
N ARG A 36 18.79 -4.86 -43.47
CA ARG A 36 19.80 -4.56 -44.50
C ARG A 36 19.49 -3.25 -45.22
N GLY A 37 20.51 -2.65 -45.85
CA GLY A 37 20.36 -1.43 -46.65
C GLY A 37 20.21 -0.19 -45.76
N GLY A 38 19.40 0.79 -46.16
CA GLY A 38 19.25 2.04 -45.40
C GLY A 38 18.64 1.91 -43.99
N GLN A 39 18.13 0.72 -43.63
CA GLN A 39 17.53 0.44 -42.32
C GLN A 39 18.46 -0.36 -41.39
N GLU A 40 19.71 -0.54 -41.79
CA GLU A 40 20.69 -1.41 -41.13
C GLU A 40 21.37 -0.77 -39.93
N TYR A 41 21.65 0.53 -40.00
CA TYR A 41 22.46 1.25 -39.02
C TYR A 41 21.61 2.15 -38.11
N ILE A 42 21.95 2.17 -36.82
CA ILE A 42 21.37 3.06 -35.80
C ILE A 42 22.49 3.54 -34.89
N HIS A 43 22.48 4.80 -34.46
CA HIS A 43 23.32 5.24 -33.34
C HIS A 43 22.96 4.45 -32.08
N ALA A 44 23.96 4.03 -31.30
CA ALA A 44 23.74 3.30 -30.05
C ALA A 44 22.81 4.05 -29.08
N ASN A 45 23.00 5.36 -28.93
CA ASN A 45 22.14 6.20 -28.08
C ASN A 45 20.73 6.38 -28.66
N CYS A 46 20.57 6.39 -29.99
CA CYS A 46 19.25 6.46 -30.61
C CYS A 46 18.43 5.19 -30.35
N LEU A 47 19.07 4.01 -30.43
CA LEU A 47 18.41 2.74 -30.08
C LEU A 47 18.01 2.73 -28.59
N LEU A 48 18.95 3.07 -27.71
CA LEU A 48 18.69 3.12 -26.26
C LEU A 48 17.56 4.10 -25.95
N ARG A 49 17.56 5.30 -26.54
CA ARG A 49 16.49 6.29 -26.35
C ARG A 49 15.12 5.75 -26.78
N TRP A 50 15.06 5.07 -27.92
CA TRP A 50 13.80 4.46 -28.37
C TRP A 50 13.34 3.33 -27.46
N GLN A 51 14.25 2.44 -27.04
CA GLN A 51 13.96 1.37 -26.07
C GLN A 51 13.43 1.95 -24.75
N ARG A 52 14.01 3.05 -24.26
CA ARG A 52 13.51 3.77 -23.08
C ARG A 52 12.10 4.29 -23.27
N VAL A 53 11.79 4.93 -24.40
CA VAL A 53 10.43 5.44 -24.69
C VAL A 53 9.40 4.31 -24.68
N VAL A 54 9.74 3.15 -25.24
CA VAL A 54 8.86 1.97 -25.22
C VAL A 54 8.61 1.51 -23.78
N LEU A 55 9.64 1.41 -22.95
CA LEU A 55 9.52 0.98 -21.54
C LEU A 55 8.74 1.98 -20.67
N ILE A 56 8.95 3.28 -20.89
CA ILE A 56 8.27 4.38 -20.18
C ILE A 56 6.76 4.40 -20.48
N ALA A 57 6.38 4.06 -21.71
CA ALA A 57 4.98 4.02 -22.12
C ALA A 57 4.18 2.88 -21.45
N GLN A 58 4.85 1.93 -20.78
CA GLN A 58 4.18 0.85 -20.07
C GLN A 58 3.71 1.29 -18.67
N PRO A 59 2.61 0.71 -18.15
CA PRO A 59 2.19 0.90 -16.76
C PRO A 59 3.29 0.55 -15.76
N THR A 60 3.40 1.29 -14.64
CA THR A 60 4.40 0.99 -13.59
C THR A 60 4.07 -0.25 -12.78
N HIS A 61 2.79 -0.60 -12.65
CA HIS A 61 2.38 -1.74 -11.85
C HIS A 61 2.77 -3.08 -12.50
N PRO A 62 3.45 -3.99 -11.78
CA PRO A 62 3.94 -5.26 -12.34
C PRO A 62 2.89 -6.13 -13.00
N ALA A 63 1.67 -6.20 -12.44
CA ALA A 63 0.59 -7.02 -13.02
C ALA A 63 0.10 -6.54 -14.39
N TYR A 64 0.45 -5.32 -14.82
CA TYR A 64 0.09 -4.76 -16.12
C TYR A 64 1.29 -4.60 -17.04
N TRP A 65 2.45 -5.17 -16.68
CA TRP A 65 3.55 -5.31 -17.61
C TRP A 65 3.09 -6.27 -18.69
N ARG A 66 2.70 -5.71 -19.84
CA ARG A 66 2.62 -6.50 -21.06
C ARG A 66 4.07 -6.80 -21.46
N ASP A 67 4.34 -8.04 -21.83
CA ASP A 67 5.59 -8.42 -22.50
C ASP A 67 5.64 -7.69 -23.86
N ASP A 68 5.98 -6.40 -23.80
CA ASP A 68 6.11 -5.56 -24.97
C ASP A 68 7.49 -5.78 -25.55
N ASP A 69 7.54 -6.77 -26.43
CA ASP A 69 8.74 -7.17 -27.13
C ASP A 69 9.29 -6.07 -28.03
N ARG A 70 8.61 -4.95 -28.26
CA ARG A 70 9.13 -3.87 -29.11
C ARG A 70 10.50 -3.40 -28.61
N SER A 71 10.72 -3.30 -27.31
CA SER A 71 12.03 -2.89 -26.76
C SER A 71 13.14 -3.93 -27.01
N ASN A 72 12.78 -5.20 -27.18
CA ASN A 72 13.70 -6.33 -27.36
C ASN A 72 13.82 -6.80 -28.82
N VAL A 73 12.82 -6.51 -29.67
CA VAL A 73 12.64 -7.11 -30.99
C VAL A 73 12.40 -6.03 -32.04
N CYS A 74 13.12 -6.13 -33.16
CA CYS A 74 12.98 -5.17 -34.24
C CYS A 74 11.59 -5.28 -34.91
N GLY A 75 10.85 -4.17 -34.96
CA GLY A 75 9.54 -4.12 -35.62
C GLY A 75 9.56 -4.46 -37.12
N VAL A 76 10.71 -4.32 -37.78
CA VAL A 76 10.90 -4.55 -39.23
C VAL A 76 11.28 -6.00 -39.53
N CYS A 77 12.44 -6.46 -39.06
CA CYS A 77 12.94 -7.82 -39.37
C CYS A 77 12.55 -8.89 -38.33
N LYS A 78 11.90 -8.50 -37.23
CA LYS A 78 11.49 -9.37 -36.11
C LYS A 78 12.63 -10.11 -35.40
N THR A 79 13.88 -9.75 -35.68
CA THR A 79 15.05 -10.27 -34.94
C THR A 79 15.23 -9.51 -33.62
N THR A 80 15.60 -10.22 -32.57
CA THR A 80 16.02 -9.66 -31.28
C THR A 80 17.19 -8.69 -31.47
N PHE A 81 17.14 -7.57 -30.77
CA PHE A 81 18.24 -6.62 -30.77
C PHE A 81 19.46 -7.21 -30.06
N LYS A 82 20.64 -7.04 -30.66
CA LYS A 82 21.93 -7.41 -30.04
C LYS A 82 22.26 -6.57 -28.81
N THR A 83 21.73 -5.34 -28.77
CA THR A 83 21.84 -4.43 -27.64
C THR A 83 20.57 -4.55 -26.81
N PRO A 84 20.62 -5.19 -25.63
CA PRO A 84 19.43 -5.35 -24.80
C PRO A 84 18.98 -3.98 -24.25
N PRO A 85 17.67 -3.80 -24.01
CA PRO A 85 17.18 -2.61 -23.33
C PRO A 85 17.70 -2.54 -21.88
N PRO A 86 17.74 -1.35 -21.26
CA PRO A 86 18.05 -1.24 -19.83
C PRO A 86 16.98 -1.94 -18.99
N SER A 87 17.38 -2.49 -17.83
CA SER A 87 16.41 -3.04 -16.86
C SER A 87 15.46 -1.94 -16.38
N ARG A 88 14.27 -2.32 -15.93
CA ARG A 88 13.27 -1.36 -15.42
C ARG A 88 13.80 -0.63 -14.20
N LEU A 89 14.47 -1.33 -13.29
CA LEU A 89 15.12 -0.74 -12.12
C LEU A 89 16.18 0.30 -12.52
N THR A 90 17.10 -0.05 -13.44
CA THR A 90 18.11 0.89 -13.95
C THR A 90 17.47 2.11 -14.60
N LEU A 91 16.41 1.90 -15.39
CA LEU A 91 15.70 2.96 -16.07
C LEU A 91 15.00 3.91 -15.10
N MET A 92 14.20 3.38 -14.17
CA MET A 92 13.49 4.19 -13.17
C MET A 92 14.48 4.95 -12.29
N SER A 93 15.56 4.29 -11.86
CA SER A 93 16.63 4.92 -11.07
C SER A 93 17.30 6.08 -11.80
N SER A 94 17.43 6.01 -13.13
CA SER A 94 17.98 7.10 -13.94
C SER A 94 17.08 8.33 -13.99
N PHE A 95 15.75 8.16 -13.89
CA PHE A 95 14.79 9.28 -13.85
C PHE A 95 14.63 9.90 -12.47
N THR A 96 14.71 9.08 -11.43
CA THR A 96 14.64 9.55 -10.04
C THR A 96 15.96 10.18 -9.60
N GLY A 97 17.09 9.65 -10.08
CA GLY A 97 18.43 9.98 -9.61
C GLY A 97 18.88 9.08 -8.45
N ALA A 98 20.17 8.77 -8.40
CA ALA A 98 20.73 7.81 -7.44
C ALA A 98 20.50 8.20 -5.97
N GLU A 99 20.54 9.50 -5.68
CA GLU A 99 20.37 10.02 -4.32
C GLU A 99 18.96 9.78 -3.78
N ILE A 100 17.93 10.03 -4.62
CA ILE A 100 16.53 9.81 -4.22
C ILE A 100 16.21 8.32 -4.20
N ALA A 101 16.77 7.54 -5.12
CA ALA A 101 16.63 6.09 -5.08
C ALA A 101 17.20 5.48 -3.79
N ALA A 102 18.30 6.03 -3.26
CA ALA A 102 18.87 5.63 -1.97
C ALA A 102 18.04 6.08 -0.75
N MET A 103 17.15 7.08 -0.90
CA MET A 103 16.21 7.49 0.15
C MET A 103 14.98 6.57 0.24
N VAL A 104 14.81 5.63 -0.70
CA VAL A 104 13.77 4.60 -0.64
C VAL A 104 14.24 3.50 0.30
N ASP A 105 14.23 3.82 1.59
CA ASP A 105 14.72 2.99 2.67
C ASP A 105 13.86 3.18 3.94
N GLU A 106 14.05 2.33 4.93
CA GLU A 106 13.36 2.43 6.22
C GLU A 106 13.58 3.80 6.89
N ASP A 107 12.59 4.24 7.66
CA ASP A 107 12.57 5.52 8.37
C ASP A 107 12.53 6.77 7.48
N PHE A 108 12.29 6.60 6.18
CA PHE A 108 11.91 7.68 5.29
C PHE A 108 10.39 7.80 5.18
N LEU A 109 9.93 9.03 4.96
CA LEU A 109 8.55 9.34 4.62
C LEU A 109 8.42 9.55 3.13
N LEU A 110 7.44 8.87 2.54
CA LEU A 110 6.91 9.13 1.22
C LEU A 110 5.66 10.00 1.37
N VAL A 111 5.70 11.21 0.82
CA VAL A 111 4.65 12.23 1.01
C VAL A 111 4.07 12.62 -0.33
N SER A 112 2.75 12.54 -0.47
CA SER A 112 2.08 12.90 -1.71
C SER A 112 2.26 14.38 -2.01
N HIS A 113 2.49 14.73 -3.26
CA HIS A 113 2.55 16.12 -3.67
C HIS A 113 1.15 16.77 -3.57
N ALA A 114 1.05 18.00 -3.08
CA ALA A 114 -0.24 18.69 -2.91
C ALA A 114 -1.07 18.76 -4.20
N ALA A 115 -0.46 19.14 -5.33
CA ALA A 115 -1.14 19.15 -6.64
C ALA A 115 -1.65 17.76 -7.07
N PHE A 116 -0.95 16.68 -6.69
CA PHE A 116 -1.39 15.32 -6.95
C PHE A 116 -2.59 14.96 -6.08
N SER A 117 -2.55 15.28 -4.79
CA SER A 117 -3.70 15.13 -3.87
C SER A 117 -4.94 15.87 -4.39
N GLU A 118 -4.80 17.13 -4.79
CA GLU A 118 -5.93 17.93 -5.31
C GLU A 118 -6.52 17.32 -6.59
N ARG A 119 -5.66 16.83 -7.49
CA ARG A 119 -6.13 16.16 -8.71
C ARG A 119 -6.92 14.88 -8.41
N LEU A 120 -6.53 14.12 -7.39
CA LEU A 120 -7.28 12.95 -6.95
C LEU A 120 -8.61 13.34 -6.27
N LYS A 121 -8.62 14.41 -5.46
CA LYS A 121 -9.84 14.95 -4.85
C LYS A 121 -10.85 15.38 -5.92
N GLU A 122 -10.41 16.07 -6.97
CA GLU A 122 -11.24 16.43 -8.13
C GLU A 122 -11.87 15.18 -8.76
N LYS A 123 -11.07 14.15 -9.06
CA LYS A 123 -11.57 12.90 -9.64
C LYS A 123 -12.59 12.20 -8.76
N LEU A 124 -12.44 12.27 -7.44
CA LEU A 124 -13.41 11.68 -6.52
C LEU A 124 -14.75 12.41 -6.52
N GLN A 125 -14.78 13.73 -6.76
CA GLN A 125 -16.04 14.51 -6.74
C GLN A 125 -17.08 13.93 -7.70
N ASP A 126 -16.63 13.49 -8.88
CA ASP A 126 -17.49 12.94 -9.93
C ASP A 126 -17.83 11.45 -9.74
N MET A 127 -17.24 10.78 -8.74
CA MET A 127 -17.44 9.34 -8.50
C MET A 127 -18.53 9.07 -7.46
N THR A 128 -19.32 8.03 -7.70
CA THR A 128 -20.25 7.46 -6.71
C THR A 128 -19.48 6.82 -5.54
N ALA A 129 -20.10 6.73 -4.37
CA ALA A 129 -19.45 6.16 -3.18
C ALA A 129 -18.88 4.75 -3.41
N GLY A 130 -19.55 3.91 -4.21
CA GLY A 130 -19.03 2.59 -4.61
C GLY A 130 -17.74 2.68 -5.44
N LEU A 131 -17.72 3.53 -6.48
CA LEU A 131 -16.55 3.72 -7.34
C LEU A 131 -15.35 4.31 -6.60
N ARG A 132 -15.58 5.24 -5.66
CA ARG A 132 -14.53 5.83 -4.83
C ARG A 132 -13.75 4.77 -4.03
N ARG A 133 -14.44 3.73 -3.58
CA ARG A 133 -13.83 2.64 -2.80
C ARG A 133 -13.09 1.65 -3.68
N ILE A 134 -13.64 1.32 -4.84
CA ILE A 134 -13.01 0.40 -5.79
C ILE A 134 -11.70 1.00 -6.33
N CYS A 135 -11.66 2.32 -6.58
CA CYS A 135 -10.46 2.95 -7.13
C CYS A 135 -9.34 3.21 -6.09
N GLY A 136 -9.66 3.21 -4.79
CA GLY A 136 -8.69 3.35 -3.71
C GLY A 136 -7.96 4.69 -3.66
N TYR A 137 -8.43 5.73 -4.36
CA TYR A 137 -7.74 7.04 -4.40
C TYR A 137 -7.63 7.72 -3.03
N GLU A 138 -8.56 7.43 -2.11
CA GLU A 138 -8.56 7.96 -0.76
C GLU A 138 -7.28 7.60 0.03
N HIS A 139 -6.63 6.48 -0.29
CA HIS A 139 -5.36 6.12 0.36
C HIS A 139 -4.21 7.05 -0.04
N TRP A 140 -4.24 7.59 -1.25
CA TRP A 140 -3.14 8.37 -1.83
C TRP A 140 -3.29 9.88 -1.62
N ILE A 141 -4.51 10.34 -1.32
CA ILE A 141 -4.80 11.75 -1.03
C ILE A 141 -4.17 12.15 0.30
N ASP A 142 -3.33 13.18 0.25
CA ASP A 142 -2.58 13.67 1.42
C ASP A 142 -1.82 12.53 2.12
N GLY A 143 -1.41 11.52 1.32
CA GLY A 143 -0.76 10.32 1.78
C GLY A 143 0.60 10.63 2.39
N THR A 144 0.83 10.16 3.62
CA THR A 144 2.11 10.29 4.31
C THR A 144 2.53 8.91 4.79
N TYR A 145 3.31 8.22 3.98
CA TYR A 145 3.68 6.84 4.21
C TYR A 145 5.05 6.75 4.87
N LEU A 146 5.11 6.15 6.06
CA LEU A 146 6.37 5.78 6.70
C LEU A 146 6.83 4.45 6.12
N ILE A 147 8.00 4.43 5.47
CA ILE A 147 8.62 3.18 5.00
C ILE A 147 9.10 2.43 6.23
N THR A 148 8.48 1.28 6.46
CA THR A 148 8.71 0.45 7.66
C THR A 148 9.54 -0.76 7.35
N ARG A 149 9.60 -1.17 6.07
CA ARG A 149 10.41 -2.30 5.65
C ARG A 149 10.84 -2.22 4.19
N VAL A 150 12.06 -2.67 3.92
CA VAL A 150 12.56 -2.94 2.57
C VAL A 150 13.12 -4.36 2.55
N ARG A 151 12.48 -5.27 1.79
CA ARG A 151 12.90 -6.68 1.70
C ARG A 151 13.31 -7.02 0.28
N GLU A 152 14.40 -7.75 0.11
CA GLU A 152 14.65 -8.43 -1.17
C GLU A 152 13.50 -9.39 -1.45
N ARG A 153 12.92 -9.34 -2.65
CA ARG A 153 11.88 -10.30 -3.03
C ARG A 153 12.51 -11.68 -3.14
N GLU A 154 12.11 -12.59 -2.25
CA GLU A 154 12.53 -13.99 -2.32
C GLU A 154 12.17 -14.53 -3.72
N ARG A 155 13.16 -15.13 -4.40
CA ARG A 155 12.91 -15.83 -5.66
C ARG A 155 12.01 -17.02 -5.32
N ASP A 156 10.71 -16.91 -5.61
CA ASP A 156 9.80 -18.05 -5.50
C ASP A 156 10.38 -19.21 -6.34
N SER A 157 10.80 -20.26 -5.64
CA SER A 157 11.39 -21.48 -6.22
C SER A 157 10.33 -22.39 -6.88
N SER A 158 9.08 -21.93 -6.97
CA SER A 158 7.98 -22.65 -7.62
C SER A 158 7.95 -22.55 -9.15
N ASP A 159 8.82 -21.74 -9.75
CA ASP A 159 8.90 -21.58 -11.21
C ASP A 159 9.72 -22.70 -11.90
N GLU A 160 10.34 -23.63 -11.16
CA GLU A 160 11.16 -24.71 -11.75
C GLU A 160 10.39 -26.02 -12.03
N GLU A 161 9.13 -26.18 -11.58
CA GLU A 161 8.39 -27.45 -11.74
C GLU A 161 7.36 -27.50 -12.88
N GLN A 162 7.23 -26.46 -13.73
CA GLN A 162 6.47 -26.53 -14.99
C GLN A 162 7.38 -26.47 -16.23
N GLY A 163 8.44 -27.26 -16.21
CA GLY A 163 9.17 -27.67 -17.41
C GLY A 163 8.59 -28.97 -17.96
N ASP A 164 7.46 -28.86 -18.65
CA ASP A 164 6.77 -30.01 -19.23
C ASP A 164 7.68 -30.74 -20.23
N ARG A 165 7.81 -32.05 -20.03
CA ARG A 165 8.59 -32.93 -20.90
C ARG A 165 7.77 -33.24 -22.15
N SER A 166 8.09 -32.59 -23.26
CA SER A 166 7.73 -33.10 -24.58
C SER A 166 8.90 -32.96 -25.56
N ASP A 167 9.07 -34.02 -26.34
CA ASP A 167 10.26 -34.45 -27.06
C ASP A 167 10.76 -33.58 -28.25
N SER A 168 12.05 -33.79 -28.51
CA SER A 168 12.72 -33.91 -29.82
C SER A 168 13.33 -32.68 -30.54
N ASN A 169 14.68 -32.67 -30.51
CA ASN A 169 15.63 -32.33 -31.58
C ASN A 169 15.25 -31.30 -32.67
N ALA A 170 15.79 -30.08 -32.56
CA ALA A 170 16.57 -29.45 -33.64
C ALA A 170 17.30 -28.19 -33.12
N GLU A 171 18.59 -28.09 -33.48
CA GLU A 171 19.42 -26.88 -33.49
C GLU A 171 19.92 -26.32 -32.14
N ARG A 172 21.10 -26.85 -31.76
CA ARG A 172 22.10 -26.21 -30.91
C ARG A 172 22.82 -25.12 -31.72
N ASP A 173 22.74 -23.87 -31.27
CA ASP A 173 23.68 -22.75 -31.41
C ASP A 173 22.96 -21.42 -31.63
N ALA A 174 22.45 -20.83 -30.53
CA ALA A 174 22.30 -19.39 -30.37
C ALA A 174 22.09 -19.04 -28.89
N GLY A 175 23.14 -18.49 -28.28
CA GLY A 175 23.11 -17.49 -27.22
C GLY A 175 22.02 -17.61 -26.16
N ASP A 176 22.42 -18.21 -25.04
CA ASP A 176 21.98 -17.87 -23.69
C ASP A 176 22.16 -16.36 -23.45
N ALA A 177 21.20 -15.58 -23.93
CA ALA A 177 21.07 -14.15 -23.73
C ALA A 177 19.77 -13.92 -22.96
N THR A 178 19.94 -13.83 -21.64
CA THR A 178 19.17 -12.93 -20.77
C THR A 178 17.64 -13.11 -20.81
N ARG A 179 17.15 -14.20 -20.22
CA ARG A 179 16.03 -14.05 -19.28
C ARG A 179 16.59 -13.38 -18.01
N THR A 180 16.89 -12.09 -18.08
CA THR A 180 16.96 -11.25 -16.89
C THR A 180 15.52 -11.07 -16.39
N ARG A 181 14.92 -12.15 -15.89
CA ARG A 181 13.82 -12.02 -14.93
C ARG A 181 14.42 -11.21 -13.80
N ASP A 182 13.84 -10.03 -13.53
CA ASP A 182 14.28 -9.04 -12.55
C ASP A 182 14.53 -9.68 -11.17
N ALA A 183 15.71 -10.28 -11.01
CA ALA A 183 16.21 -10.76 -9.75
C ALA A 183 16.69 -9.53 -8.97
N GLY A 184 15.97 -9.18 -7.91
CA GLY A 184 16.39 -8.13 -6.97
C GLY A 184 15.51 -6.89 -6.91
N GLU A 185 14.24 -6.95 -7.32
CA GLU A 185 13.30 -5.88 -6.98
C GLU A 185 12.85 -6.02 -5.53
N ASP A 186 13.38 -5.17 -4.66
CA ASP A 186 12.93 -5.14 -3.27
C ASP A 186 11.44 -4.79 -3.19
N LEU A 187 10.77 -5.45 -2.25
CA LEU A 187 9.44 -5.12 -1.79
C LEU A 187 9.55 -4.05 -0.70
N ILE A 188 8.95 -2.90 -0.97
CA ILE A 188 8.88 -1.76 -0.07
C ILE A 188 7.51 -1.80 0.62
N VAL A 189 7.50 -1.79 1.94
CA VAL A 189 6.30 -1.78 2.77
C VAL A 189 6.26 -0.49 3.56
N ALA A 190 5.11 0.19 3.55
CA ALA A 190 4.91 1.43 4.27
C ALA A 190 3.50 1.54 4.85
N VAL A 191 3.33 2.38 5.89
CA VAL A 191 2.02 2.65 6.50
C VAL A 191 1.69 4.14 6.47
N ASN A 192 0.42 4.47 6.22
CA ASN A 192 -0.06 5.84 6.11
C ASN A 192 -0.32 6.48 7.49
N LEU A 193 0.51 7.45 7.86
CA LEU A 193 0.39 8.24 9.09
C LEU A 193 -0.80 9.21 9.09
N ASN A 194 -1.36 9.56 7.93
CA ASN A 194 -2.50 10.47 7.80
C ASN A 194 -3.85 9.74 7.74
N GLY A 195 -3.85 8.40 7.72
CA GLY A 195 -5.04 7.56 7.54
C GLY A 195 -5.89 7.33 8.80
N ARG A 196 -5.90 8.26 9.76
CA ARG A 196 -6.57 8.06 11.07
C ARG A 196 -8.06 7.81 10.88
N LYS A 197 -8.59 6.80 11.56
CA LYS A 197 -10.02 6.48 11.61
C LYS A 197 -10.52 6.60 13.04
N ASP A 198 -11.68 7.23 13.18
CA ASP A 198 -12.44 7.19 14.43
C ASP A 198 -13.23 5.87 14.47
N LEU A 199 -13.07 5.12 15.57
CA LEU A 199 -13.78 3.86 15.79
C LEU A 199 -15.07 4.04 16.59
N ASP A 200 -15.29 5.23 17.17
CA ASP A 200 -16.41 5.51 18.08
C ASP A 200 -17.70 5.93 17.37
N GLU A 201 -17.65 6.16 16.05
CA GLU A 201 -18.82 6.46 15.24
C GLU A 201 -19.66 5.19 15.00
N VAL A 202 -20.54 4.91 15.96
CA VAL A 202 -21.53 3.82 15.91
C VAL A 202 -22.89 4.37 15.51
N VAL A 203 -23.43 3.91 14.38
CA VAL A 203 -24.87 3.92 14.17
C VAL A 203 -25.46 2.85 15.10
N ARG A 204 -26.08 3.27 16.21
CA ARG A 204 -26.71 2.36 17.18
C ARG A 204 -27.71 1.45 16.46
N GLY A 205 -27.35 0.19 16.27
CA GLY A 205 -28.18 -0.83 15.61
C GLY A 205 -27.38 -1.84 14.78
N GLU A 206 -26.35 -1.40 14.06
CA GLU A 206 -25.66 -2.22 13.06
C GLU A 206 -24.60 -3.16 13.67
N SER A 207 -24.09 -2.85 14.87
CA SER A 207 -23.08 -3.68 15.56
C SER A 207 -23.63 -5.03 16.04
N ARG A 208 -24.93 -5.09 16.40
CA ARG A 208 -25.57 -6.32 16.87
C ARG A 208 -25.61 -7.40 15.79
N LEU A 209 -25.76 -7.00 14.52
CA LEU A 209 -25.78 -7.91 13.38
C LEU A 209 -24.49 -8.74 13.32
N PHE A 210 -23.33 -8.10 13.50
CA PHE A 210 -22.04 -8.75 13.37
C PHE A 210 -21.60 -9.49 14.62
N GLU A 211 -21.96 -8.99 15.82
CA GLU A 211 -21.81 -9.73 17.08
C GLU A 211 -22.50 -11.11 17.02
N LEU A 212 -23.64 -11.20 16.35
CA LEU A 212 -24.37 -12.44 16.13
C LEU A 212 -23.68 -13.37 15.10
N VAL A 213 -23.18 -12.80 13.99
CA VAL A 213 -22.56 -13.56 12.89
C VAL A 213 -21.21 -14.17 13.28
N ASP A 214 -20.38 -13.45 14.04
CA ASP A 214 -19.09 -13.97 14.52
C ASP A 214 -19.24 -14.96 15.70
N GLY A 215 -20.48 -15.33 16.05
CA GLY A 215 -20.77 -16.27 17.12
C GLY A 215 -20.54 -15.70 18.52
N GLY A 216 -20.67 -14.38 18.65
CA GLY A 216 -20.64 -13.69 19.93
C GLY A 216 -21.67 -14.28 20.88
N ARG A 217 -21.23 -14.58 22.10
CA ARG A 217 -22.12 -15.01 23.17
C ARG A 217 -22.85 -13.78 23.71
N VAL A 218 -24.12 -13.63 23.36
CA VAL A 218 -25.03 -12.77 24.13
C VAL A 218 -25.49 -13.61 25.34
N ASP A 219 -25.15 -13.18 26.55
CA ASP A 219 -25.49 -13.87 27.81
C ASP A 219 -25.09 -15.37 27.88
N GLY A 220 -23.98 -15.75 27.23
CA GLY A 220 -23.42 -17.10 27.33
C GLY A 220 -24.09 -18.18 26.48
N ARG A 221 -25.14 -17.86 25.72
CA ARG A 221 -25.81 -18.79 24.79
C ARG A 221 -25.45 -18.46 23.33
N ARG A 222 -25.37 -19.49 22.49
CA ARG A 222 -25.35 -19.33 21.03
C ARG A 222 -26.80 -19.11 20.61
N ALA A 223 -27.09 -17.99 19.96
CA ALA A 223 -28.40 -17.75 19.38
C ALA A 223 -28.33 -18.04 17.87
N HIS A 224 -29.26 -18.87 17.36
CA HIS A 224 -29.44 -19.10 15.94
C HIS A 224 -30.59 -18.20 15.43
N PHE A 225 -30.33 -17.45 14.36
CA PHE A 225 -31.32 -16.61 13.72
C PHE A 225 -31.45 -17.02 12.26
N VAL A 226 -32.69 -17.21 11.80
CA VAL A 226 -33.00 -17.47 10.39
C VAL A 226 -33.50 -16.16 9.77
N LEU A 227 -32.97 -15.85 8.60
CA LEU A 227 -33.38 -14.71 7.78
C LEU A 227 -34.53 -15.19 6.89
N ASN A 228 -35.73 -14.67 7.11
CA ASN A 228 -36.88 -15.01 6.28
C ASN A 228 -36.81 -14.28 4.92
N ASP A 229 -37.58 -14.77 3.95
CA ASP A 229 -37.65 -14.20 2.59
C ASP A 229 -38.15 -12.74 2.54
N ASP A 230 -38.76 -12.24 3.62
CA ASP A 230 -39.20 -10.86 3.79
C ASP A 230 -38.13 -9.94 4.42
N GLY A 231 -36.94 -10.47 4.70
CA GLY A 231 -35.84 -9.75 5.33
C GLY A 231 -35.97 -9.59 6.85
N ALA A 232 -36.98 -10.22 7.48
CA ALA A 232 -37.13 -10.22 8.93
C ALA A 232 -36.33 -11.35 9.59
N PHE A 233 -35.71 -11.04 10.73
CA PHE A 233 -34.96 -12.03 11.53
C PHE A 233 -35.87 -12.64 12.59
N VAL A 234 -35.95 -13.97 12.63
CA VAL A 234 -36.64 -14.72 13.68
C VAL A 234 -35.61 -15.45 14.54
N GLU A 235 -35.70 -15.23 15.85
CA GLU A 235 -34.91 -15.97 16.86
C GLU A 235 -35.46 -17.38 16.98
N THR A 236 -34.67 -18.38 16.61
CA THR A 236 -35.01 -19.77 16.90
C THR A 236 -34.28 -20.15 18.17
N SER A 237 -35.01 -20.22 19.29
CA SER A 237 -34.51 -20.91 20.47
C SER A 237 -34.42 -22.39 20.13
N ASP A 238 -33.25 -23.01 20.32
CA ASP A 238 -33.12 -24.46 20.36
C ASP A 238 -34.06 -24.96 21.48
N GLY A 239 -35.27 -25.35 21.08
CA GLY A 239 -36.22 -26.07 21.91
C GLY A 239 -35.81 -27.53 21.87
N ASP A 240 -35.67 -28.10 23.06
CA ASP A 240 -35.30 -29.49 23.31
C ASP A 240 -36.02 -30.45 22.35
N ASP A 241 -35.23 -31.32 21.70
CA ASP A 241 -35.69 -32.45 20.92
C ASP A 241 -36.61 -33.33 21.79
N GLU A 242 -37.92 -33.26 21.57
CA GLU A 242 -38.85 -34.30 21.98
C GLU A 242 -39.40 -34.99 20.73
N ASP A 243 -39.01 -36.26 20.62
CA ASP A 243 -39.44 -37.24 19.63
C ASP A 243 -40.97 -37.35 19.58
N GLU A 244 -41.61 -37.04 18.45
CA GLU A 244 -42.93 -37.56 18.13
C GLU A 244 -43.00 -38.06 16.68
N ASP A 245 -42.91 -39.38 16.57
CA ASP A 245 -43.36 -40.18 15.44
C ASP A 245 -44.85 -39.90 15.16
N SER A 246 -45.20 -39.51 13.93
CA SER A 246 -46.55 -39.77 13.43
C SER A 246 -46.57 -39.87 11.91
N ASP A 247 -46.84 -41.09 11.47
CA ASP A 247 -47.21 -41.49 10.12
C ASP A 247 -48.48 -40.75 9.65
N GLY A 248 -48.54 -40.35 8.38
CA GLY A 248 -49.69 -39.66 7.82
C GLY A 248 -49.64 -39.57 6.29
N GLU A 249 -50.19 -40.59 5.66
CA GLU A 249 -50.32 -40.83 4.22
C GLU A 249 -51.39 -39.93 3.54
N VAL A 250 -51.24 -39.79 2.21
CA VAL A 250 -52.25 -39.46 1.16
C VAL A 250 -52.65 -38.00 0.88
N GLY A 251 -52.60 -37.63 -0.42
CA GLY A 251 -53.60 -36.73 -1.03
C GLY A 251 -53.15 -35.92 -2.25
N ASP A 252 -53.14 -36.53 -3.43
CA ASP A 252 -53.23 -35.84 -4.74
C ASP A 252 -54.55 -35.05 -4.86
N GLU A 253 -54.53 -33.90 -5.54
CA GLU A 253 -55.59 -33.29 -6.39
C GLU A 253 -55.14 -31.85 -6.73
N MET A 254 -54.60 -31.57 -7.93
CA MET A 254 -55.27 -31.19 -9.20
C MET A 254 -56.19 -29.96 -9.17
N GLU A 255 -56.05 -29.18 -10.25
CA GLU A 255 -57.01 -28.21 -10.81
C GLU A 255 -57.16 -26.87 -10.07
N GLU A 256 -57.40 -25.73 -10.71
CA GLU A 256 -57.29 -25.21 -12.08
C GLU A 256 -57.87 -23.78 -11.96
N ASN A 257 -57.54 -22.92 -12.93
CA ASN A 257 -58.31 -21.71 -13.30
C ASN A 257 -58.29 -20.51 -12.34
N ALA A 258 -58.54 -19.30 -12.80
CA ALA A 258 -58.35 -18.58 -14.06
C ALA A 258 -58.89 -17.17 -13.77
N GLU A 259 -58.59 -16.22 -14.65
CA GLU A 259 -59.32 -14.95 -14.82
C GLU A 259 -59.12 -13.93 -13.69
N GLU A 260 -59.14 -12.62 -13.87
CA GLU A 260 -59.14 -11.66 -14.98
C GLU A 260 -59.22 -10.34 -14.22
N ARG A 261 -58.46 -9.30 -14.58
CA ARG A 261 -58.99 -7.92 -14.47
C ARG A 261 -58.16 -6.94 -15.28
N GLU A 262 -58.77 -6.57 -16.40
CA GLU A 262 -58.48 -5.39 -17.20
C GLU A 262 -58.65 -4.10 -16.38
N GLY A 263 -57.91 -3.05 -16.74
CA GLY A 263 -58.22 -1.71 -16.21
C GLY A 263 -57.19 -0.60 -16.44
N GLN A 264 -56.97 -0.23 -17.70
CA GLN A 264 -56.86 1.14 -18.22
C GLN A 264 -55.96 2.19 -17.52
N GLY A 265 -55.09 2.83 -18.31
CA GLY A 265 -54.55 4.15 -17.95
C GLY A 265 -53.40 4.67 -18.80
N ALA A 266 -53.66 4.98 -20.07
CA ALA A 266 -52.74 5.66 -20.96
C ALA A 266 -52.38 7.08 -20.48
N ARG A 267 -51.12 7.49 -20.64
CA ARG A 267 -50.72 8.83 -21.11
C ARG A 267 -49.26 8.90 -21.54
N GLU A 268 -49.13 9.03 -22.85
CA GLU A 268 -48.13 9.74 -23.67
C GLU A 268 -47.11 10.62 -22.93
N ASN A 269 -45.83 10.46 -23.26
CA ASN A 269 -45.09 11.56 -23.87
C ASN A 269 -43.85 11.07 -24.64
N GLU A 270 -43.85 11.34 -25.94
CA GLU A 270 -42.70 11.22 -26.85
C GLU A 270 -41.77 12.44 -26.69
N HIS A 271 -40.46 12.22 -26.59
CA HIS A 271 -39.53 12.95 -27.46
C HIS A 271 -38.17 12.27 -27.60
N GLN A 272 -37.71 12.31 -28.85
CA GLN A 272 -36.52 11.77 -29.50
C GLN A 272 -35.23 12.47 -28.96
N VAL A 273 -33.99 11.99 -29.14
CA VAL A 273 -33.23 11.87 -30.40
C VAL A 273 -31.85 11.22 -30.12
N ALA A 274 -31.36 10.46 -31.13
CA ALA A 274 -29.97 10.17 -31.55
C ALA A 274 -29.13 9.05 -30.91
N ASP A 275 -29.00 7.98 -31.72
CA ASP A 275 -27.78 7.51 -32.39
C ASP A 275 -26.49 7.29 -31.56
N ALA A 276 -26.15 6.01 -31.36
CA ALA A 276 -24.79 5.51 -31.55
C ALA A 276 -24.81 3.99 -31.81
N GLU A 277 -24.14 3.63 -32.90
CA GLU A 277 -23.86 2.31 -33.49
C GLU A 277 -23.23 1.36 -32.45
N ASP A 278 -23.75 0.16 -32.19
CA ASP A 278 -23.55 -1.11 -32.93
C ASP A 278 -22.10 -1.39 -33.32
N GLU A 279 -21.38 -2.16 -32.49
CA GLU A 279 -20.68 -3.38 -32.90
C GLU A 279 -20.57 -4.30 -31.67
N GLY A 280 -21.20 -5.47 -31.75
CA GLY A 280 -21.09 -6.55 -30.76
C GLY A 280 -20.01 -7.57 -31.12
N GLU A 281 -19.64 -8.39 -30.14
CA GLU A 281 -19.20 -9.79 -30.26
C GLU A 281 -19.01 -10.31 -28.82
N ARG A 282 -20.03 -10.99 -28.28
CA ARG A 282 -20.27 -12.45 -28.26
C ARG A 282 -19.45 -13.21 -27.22
N ASN A 283 -20.25 -13.91 -26.42
CA ASN A 283 -19.93 -14.86 -25.35
C ASN A 283 -19.07 -16.02 -25.85
N ASP A 284 -18.29 -16.60 -24.94
CA ASP A 284 -18.15 -18.04 -24.83
C ASP A 284 -18.17 -18.42 -23.34
N ASP A 285 -19.21 -19.18 -23.00
CA ASP A 285 -19.38 -19.95 -21.78
C ASP A 285 -18.40 -21.13 -21.79
N ASP A 286 -17.75 -21.43 -20.67
CA ASP A 286 -17.27 -22.79 -20.40
C ASP A 286 -17.29 -23.06 -18.89
N ALA A 287 -18.25 -23.90 -18.51
CA ALA A 287 -18.46 -24.44 -17.18
C ALA A 287 -18.32 -25.97 -17.25
N GLU A 288 -17.20 -26.52 -16.76
CA GLU A 288 -17.02 -27.92 -16.35
C GLU A 288 -15.85 -27.96 -15.35
N GLY A 289 -15.78 -28.69 -14.24
CA GLY A 289 -16.64 -29.67 -13.59
C GLY A 289 -15.83 -30.22 -12.41
N GLU A 290 -16.31 -30.06 -11.18
CA GLU A 290 -15.64 -30.58 -9.98
C GLU A 290 -15.82 -32.10 -9.86
N ARG A 291 -14.71 -32.85 -9.83
CA ARG A 291 -14.68 -34.24 -9.35
C ARG A 291 -13.81 -34.33 -8.12
N GLY A 292 -14.43 -34.76 -7.03
CA GLY A 292 -13.80 -34.93 -5.73
C GLY A 292 -12.73 -36.02 -5.69
N ASN A 293 -11.76 -35.83 -4.79
CA ASN A 293 -10.97 -36.94 -4.27
C ASN A 293 -10.66 -36.73 -2.80
N ALA A 294 -11.17 -37.64 -1.98
CA ALA A 294 -10.92 -37.73 -0.55
C ALA A 294 -9.65 -38.56 -0.31
N GLY A 295 -8.71 -38.09 0.53
CA GLY A 295 -7.54 -38.89 0.84
C GLY A 295 -6.48 -38.32 1.78
N ARG A 296 -6.68 -38.54 3.09
CA ARG A 296 -5.68 -38.73 4.17
C ARG A 296 -4.82 -37.54 4.65
N ARG A 297 -5.28 -37.03 5.80
CA ARG A 297 -4.57 -36.34 6.88
C ARG A 297 -3.15 -36.89 7.18
N ARG A 298 -2.19 -35.97 7.34
CA ARG A 298 -1.17 -36.02 8.39
C ARG A 298 -1.20 -34.70 9.18
N VAL A 299 -1.24 -34.84 10.50
CA VAL A 299 -1.41 -33.79 11.49
C VAL A 299 -0.10 -33.01 11.67
N ARG A 300 -0.13 -31.68 11.55
CA ARG A 300 0.81 -30.75 12.21
C ARG A 300 0.13 -29.41 12.48
N ALA A 301 0.42 -28.86 13.65
CA ALA A 301 -0.31 -27.82 14.36
C ALA A 301 -0.15 -26.41 13.75
N GLY A 302 -1.19 -25.58 13.93
CA GLY A 302 -1.16 -24.12 13.72
C GLY A 302 -1.68 -23.64 12.36
N ASN A 303 -2.99 -23.73 12.09
CA ASN A 303 -3.60 -23.21 10.86
C ASN A 303 -5.02 -22.68 11.12
N ARG A 304 -5.16 -21.67 12.00
CA ARG A 304 -6.43 -20.97 12.22
C ARG A 304 -6.66 -19.80 11.24
N ASP A 305 -5.62 -19.22 10.65
CA ASP A 305 -5.78 -18.01 9.81
C ASP A 305 -6.16 -18.26 8.34
N ARG A 306 -5.77 -19.39 7.74
CA ARG A 306 -5.98 -19.56 6.27
C ARG A 306 -7.41 -19.81 5.83
N ARG A 307 -8.33 -20.21 6.73
CA ARG A 307 -9.75 -20.37 6.38
C ARG A 307 -10.53 -19.05 6.42
N GLY A 308 -10.04 -18.05 7.16
CA GLY A 308 -10.63 -16.71 7.17
C GLY A 308 -10.51 -16.01 5.82
N GLY A 309 -9.34 -16.08 5.17
CA GLY A 309 -9.08 -15.35 3.92
C GLY A 309 -10.00 -15.69 2.74
N VAL A 310 -10.41 -16.95 2.57
CA VAL A 310 -11.27 -17.37 1.44
C VAL A 310 -12.72 -16.92 1.64
N LEU A 311 -13.22 -17.01 2.87
CA LEU A 311 -14.54 -16.48 3.25
C LEU A 311 -14.56 -14.95 3.13
N MET A 312 -13.45 -14.28 3.46
CA MET A 312 -13.30 -12.83 3.37
C MET A 312 -13.31 -12.32 1.92
N HIS A 313 -12.68 -13.03 0.98
CA HIS A 313 -12.79 -12.68 -0.44
C HIS A 313 -14.24 -12.76 -0.93
N HIS A 314 -14.99 -13.77 -0.47
CA HIS A 314 -16.41 -13.93 -0.81
C HIS A 314 -17.29 -12.88 -0.12
N LEU A 315 -17.09 -12.57 1.16
CA LEU A 315 -17.79 -11.49 1.87
C LEU A 315 -17.49 -10.11 1.26
N ARG A 316 -16.25 -9.85 0.87
CA ARG A 316 -15.86 -8.61 0.17
C ARG A 316 -16.61 -8.49 -1.16
N GLN A 317 -16.72 -9.56 -1.94
CA GLN A 317 -17.49 -9.58 -3.18
C GLN A 317 -19.01 -9.44 -2.95
N LEU A 318 -19.55 -10.07 -1.90
CA LEU A 318 -20.98 -10.04 -1.57
C LEU A 318 -21.43 -8.71 -0.94
N LEU A 319 -20.57 -8.06 -0.16
CA LEU A 319 -20.87 -6.81 0.56
C LEU A 319 -20.34 -5.55 -0.15
N SER A 320 -19.49 -5.69 -1.17
CA SER A 320 -19.04 -4.57 -2.02
C SER A 320 -20.17 -3.70 -2.60
N PRO A 321 -21.34 -4.24 -3.02
CA PRO A 321 -22.45 -3.40 -3.45
C PRO A 321 -23.19 -2.72 -2.29
N PHE A 322 -23.08 -3.24 -1.07
CA PHE A 322 -23.74 -2.72 0.15
C PHE A 322 -22.77 -1.90 0.99
N GLY A 323 -22.15 -0.89 0.37
CA GLY A 323 -21.02 -0.14 0.93
C GLY A 323 -21.08 0.17 2.45
N PRO A 324 -22.16 0.71 3.01
CA PRO A 324 -22.24 1.00 4.44
C PRO A 324 -21.96 -0.23 5.32
N ILE A 325 -22.39 -1.43 4.90
CA ILE A 325 -22.30 -2.68 5.67
C ILE A 325 -20.85 -3.16 5.80
N TYR A 326 -20.04 -3.06 4.72
CA TYR A 326 -18.64 -3.48 4.77
C TYR A 326 -17.82 -2.58 5.71
N ASP A 327 -17.97 -1.26 5.63
CA ASP A 327 -17.24 -0.33 6.51
C ASP A 327 -17.58 -0.56 7.99
N VAL A 328 -18.86 -0.85 8.28
CA VAL A 328 -19.33 -1.19 9.63
C VAL A 328 -18.70 -2.50 10.11
N TYR A 329 -18.63 -3.51 9.24
CA TYR A 329 -17.95 -4.77 9.54
C TYR A 329 -16.46 -4.57 9.82
N GLN A 330 -15.74 -3.78 9.00
CA GLN A 330 -14.34 -3.46 9.24
C GLN A 330 -14.16 -2.78 10.60
N ARG A 331 -14.97 -1.76 10.93
CA ARG A 331 -14.94 -1.09 12.24
C ARG A 331 -15.22 -2.07 13.39
N TYR A 332 -16.17 -3.00 13.21
CA TYR A 332 -16.45 -4.05 14.19
C TYR A 332 -15.22 -4.94 14.43
N ARG A 333 -14.64 -5.51 13.38
CA ARG A 333 -13.44 -6.37 13.51
C ARG A 333 -12.27 -5.66 14.17
N ARG A 334 -11.98 -4.41 13.76
CA ARG A 334 -10.91 -3.60 14.36
C ARG A 334 -11.12 -3.41 15.86
N ARG A 335 -12.36 -3.16 16.30
CA ARG A 335 -12.71 -3.06 17.72
C ARG A 335 -12.56 -4.37 18.47
N VAL A 336 -12.96 -5.50 17.88
CA VAL A 336 -12.80 -6.83 18.50
C VAL A 336 -11.32 -7.11 18.75
N VAL A 337 -10.47 -6.94 17.73
CA VAL A 337 -9.01 -7.13 17.84
C VAL A 337 -8.41 -6.26 18.94
N LEU A 338 -8.84 -4.99 19.03
CA LEU A 338 -8.40 -4.08 20.08
C LEU A 338 -8.88 -4.51 21.47
N SER A 339 -10.13 -4.93 21.61
CA SER A 339 -10.70 -5.38 22.88
C SER A 339 -9.98 -6.62 23.40
N GLU A 340 -9.73 -7.60 22.54
CA GLU A 340 -8.97 -8.80 22.89
C GLU A 340 -7.55 -8.45 23.37
N ALA A 341 -6.89 -7.50 22.72
CA ALA A 341 -5.56 -7.02 23.13
C ALA A 341 -5.59 -6.37 24.52
N PHE A 342 -6.57 -5.51 24.80
CA PHE A 342 -6.76 -4.90 26.11
C PHE A 342 -6.99 -5.95 27.20
N GLU A 343 -7.85 -6.94 26.96
CA GLU A 343 -8.10 -8.04 27.89
C GLU A 343 -6.86 -8.91 28.12
N SER A 344 -6.07 -9.15 27.08
CA SER A 344 -4.82 -9.90 27.14
C SER A 344 -3.80 -9.22 28.06
N VAL A 345 -3.58 -7.91 27.86
CA VAL A 345 -2.67 -7.11 28.68
C VAL A 345 -3.19 -6.94 30.11
N ALA A 346 -4.50 -6.73 30.29
CA ALA A 346 -5.10 -6.66 31.63
C ALA A 346 -4.87 -7.96 32.43
N ARG A 347 -5.01 -9.12 31.78
CA ARG A 347 -4.68 -10.43 32.37
C ARG A 347 -3.18 -10.58 32.66
N GLU A 348 -2.32 -10.17 31.74
CA GLU A 348 -0.85 -10.25 31.90
C GLU A 348 -0.38 -9.48 33.15
N TYR A 349 -0.89 -8.26 33.35
CA TYR A 349 -0.50 -7.39 34.44
C TYR A 349 -1.35 -7.52 35.71
N ASN A 350 -2.38 -8.38 35.68
CA ASN A 350 -3.36 -8.56 36.76
C ASN A 350 -4.00 -7.22 37.21
N VAL A 351 -4.51 -6.46 36.24
CA VAL A 351 -5.22 -5.18 36.43
C VAL A 351 -6.55 -5.20 35.68
N SER A 352 -7.40 -4.19 35.86
CA SER A 352 -8.62 -4.07 35.05
C SER A 352 -8.30 -3.55 33.64
N VAL A 353 -9.20 -3.81 32.68
CA VAL A 353 -9.11 -3.24 31.33
C VAL A 353 -9.13 -1.70 31.37
N ASP A 354 -9.88 -1.12 32.30
CA ASP A 354 -9.97 0.33 32.47
C ASP A 354 -8.62 0.93 32.94
N ASP A 355 -7.86 0.21 33.77
CA ASP A 355 -6.50 0.63 34.14
C ASP A 355 -5.57 0.67 32.92
N VAL A 356 -5.68 -0.33 32.02
CA VAL A 356 -4.90 -0.35 30.77
C VAL A 356 -5.32 0.80 29.86
N LYS A 357 -6.62 1.05 29.70
CA LYS A 357 -7.15 2.17 28.90
C LYS A 357 -6.78 3.54 29.47
N ALA A 358 -6.63 3.67 30.79
CA ALA A 358 -6.15 4.89 31.41
C ALA A 358 -4.65 5.15 31.12
N GLY A 359 -3.87 4.07 30.92
CA GLY A 359 -2.43 4.16 30.66
C GLY A 359 -2.03 4.15 29.19
N VAL A 360 -2.89 3.66 28.29
CA VAL A 360 -2.60 3.50 26.85
C VAL A 360 -3.67 4.17 26.00
N GLU A 361 -3.27 5.18 25.24
CA GLU A 361 -4.10 5.81 24.22
C GLU A 361 -3.88 5.10 22.88
N VAL A 362 -4.91 4.46 22.34
CA VAL A 362 -4.82 3.75 21.06
C VAL A 362 -5.42 4.59 19.93
N GLU A 363 -4.63 4.84 18.89
CA GLU A 363 -5.10 5.48 17.66
C GLU A 363 -5.07 4.46 16.51
N SER A 364 -6.20 4.29 15.81
CA SER A 364 -6.32 3.36 14.68
C SER A 364 -6.19 4.08 13.34
N PHE A 365 -5.47 3.47 12.41
CA PHE A 365 -5.20 3.99 11.07
C PHE A 365 -5.54 2.96 10.00
N THR A 366 -6.01 3.43 8.86
CA THR A 366 -5.92 2.66 7.62
C THR A 366 -4.52 2.87 7.04
N GLY A 367 -3.65 1.88 7.19
CA GLY A 367 -2.23 1.96 6.83
C GLY A 367 -1.98 1.89 5.31
N GLY A 368 -2.87 1.28 4.54
CA GLY A 368 -2.80 1.29 3.08
C GLY A 368 -3.86 0.38 2.43
N PRO A 369 -3.79 0.20 1.10
CA PRO A 369 -4.79 -0.55 0.35
C PRO A 369 -4.62 -2.08 0.42
N CYS A 370 -3.49 -2.59 0.90
CA CYS A 370 -3.22 -4.02 1.03
C CYS A 370 -3.62 -4.49 2.43
N ASP A 371 -4.30 -5.63 2.52
CA ASP A 371 -4.66 -6.31 3.78
C ASP A 371 -5.32 -5.34 4.81
N ASP A 372 -6.21 -4.46 4.37
CA ASP A 372 -6.79 -3.33 5.11
C ASP A 372 -7.66 -3.71 6.33
N ASP A 373 -7.90 -5.02 6.52
CA ASP A 373 -8.60 -5.60 7.66
C ASP A 373 -7.67 -6.26 8.70
N GLU A 374 -6.38 -6.39 8.39
CA GLU A 374 -5.38 -7.02 9.25
C GLU A 374 -4.45 -5.98 9.87
N VAL A 375 -4.03 -6.20 11.13
CA VAL A 375 -3.02 -5.33 11.75
C VAL A 375 -1.68 -5.59 11.07
N SER A 376 -1.18 -4.60 10.34
CA SER A 376 0.08 -4.68 9.60
C SER A 376 1.27 -4.23 10.45
N LEU A 377 1.05 -3.22 11.31
CA LEU A 377 2.08 -2.62 12.15
C LEU A 377 1.46 -1.95 13.37
N CYS A 378 2.16 -2.03 14.50
CA CYS A 378 1.91 -1.21 15.67
C CYS A 378 3.14 -0.33 15.97
N LEU A 379 2.92 0.94 16.30
CA LEU A 379 3.97 1.87 16.74
C LEU A 379 3.68 2.32 18.18
N VAL A 380 4.61 2.08 19.10
CA VAL A 380 4.54 2.60 20.47
C VAL A 380 5.36 3.87 20.53
N VAL A 381 4.76 5.00 20.89
CA VAL A 381 5.43 6.31 20.99
C VAL A 381 6.04 6.48 22.38
N GLY A 382 7.22 7.10 22.46
CA GLY A 382 7.84 7.43 23.74
C GLY A 382 8.51 6.22 24.39
N VAL A 383 9.28 5.47 23.61
CA VAL A 383 10.09 4.34 24.08
C VAL A 383 11.56 4.65 23.80
N ASP A 384 12.46 4.02 24.56
CA ASP A 384 13.91 4.25 24.51
C ASP A 384 14.51 3.78 23.18
N ASP A 385 14.30 4.58 22.15
CA ASP A 385 14.80 4.41 20.79
C ASP A 385 15.18 5.79 20.23
N ASP A 386 16.20 5.83 19.37
CA ASP A 386 16.66 7.08 18.74
C ASP A 386 15.57 7.71 17.84
N LEU A 387 14.61 6.92 17.37
CA LEU A 387 13.44 7.36 16.60
C LEU A 387 12.31 7.88 17.49
N GLY A 388 12.37 7.66 18.81
CA GLY A 388 11.33 8.03 19.76
C GLY A 388 10.06 7.18 19.71
N TYR A 389 10.09 6.07 18.98
CA TYR A 389 9.02 5.08 18.91
C TYR A 389 9.60 3.68 18.60
N ALA A 390 8.86 2.63 18.94
CA ALA A 390 9.22 1.25 18.62
C ALA A 390 8.21 0.62 17.65
N LYS A 391 8.72 -0.17 16.71
CA LYS A 391 7.95 -0.87 15.68
C LYS A 391 7.62 -2.30 16.12
N PHE A 392 6.38 -2.73 15.89
CA PHE A 392 5.90 -4.07 16.19
C PHE A 392 5.14 -4.64 15.00
N ASP A 393 5.75 -5.63 14.36
CA ASP A 393 5.17 -6.37 13.23
C ASP A 393 4.41 -7.62 13.70
N ASP A 394 4.63 -8.04 14.95
CA ASP A 394 4.28 -9.38 15.46
C ASP A 394 3.07 -9.37 16.42
N GLY A 395 2.07 -8.55 16.13
CA GLY A 395 0.81 -8.52 16.88
C GLY A 395 0.70 -7.43 17.94
N ILE A 396 -0.54 -6.94 18.08
CA ILE A 396 -0.92 -5.79 18.88
C ILE A 396 -0.71 -5.98 20.39
N GLU A 397 -0.82 -7.21 20.89
CA GLU A 397 -0.71 -7.52 22.33
C GLU A 397 0.67 -7.12 22.88
N ARG A 398 1.74 -7.43 22.15
CA ARG A 398 3.12 -7.09 22.55
C ARG A 398 3.36 -5.59 22.55
N ALA A 399 2.84 -4.88 21.55
CA ALA A 399 2.93 -3.43 21.46
C ALA A 399 2.16 -2.75 22.62
N MET A 400 0.95 -3.23 22.89
CA MET A 400 0.12 -2.72 23.99
C MET A 400 0.71 -3.04 25.36
N SER A 401 1.26 -4.23 25.54
CA SER A 401 1.98 -4.63 26.76
C SER A 401 3.18 -3.70 27.01
N LEU A 402 3.99 -3.40 25.98
CA LEU A 402 5.08 -2.44 26.11
C LEU A 402 4.57 -1.03 26.44
N ALA A 403 3.53 -0.54 25.74
CA ALA A 403 2.97 0.78 26.00
C ALA A 403 2.50 0.92 27.47
N PHE A 404 1.77 -0.09 27.97
CA PHE A 404 1.29 -0.10 29.34
C PHE A 404 2.42 -0.23 30.37
N LYS A 405 3.44 -1.04 30.07
CA LYS A 405 4.65 -1.11 30.89
C LYS A 405 5.34 0.25 30.99
N THR A 406 5.58 0.91 29.86
CA THR A 406 6.19 2.24 29.79
C THR A 406 5.39 3.26 30.61
N TYR A 407 4.07 3.23 30.51
CA TYR A 407 3.20 4.05 31.34
C TYR A 407 3.39 3.76 32.84
N ARG A 408 3.32 2.50 33.26
CA ARG A 408 3.48 2.11 34.67
C ARG A 408 4.86 2.47 35.23
N ASP A 409 5.91 2.28 34.44
CA ASP A 409 7.27 2.60 34.85
C ASP A 409 7.45 4.13 35.00
N SER A 410 6.75 4.94 34.19
CA SER A 410 6.73 6.41 34.36
C SER A 410 6.08 6.85 35.67
N LEU A 411 5.12 6.10 36.19
CA LEU A 411 4.46 6.38 37.47
C LEU A 411 5.27 5.95 38.70
N ARG A 412 6.38 5.20 38.52
CA ARG A 412 7.23 4.77 39.65
C ARG A 412 8.12 5.93 40.10
N GLY A 413 7.60 6.83 40.94
CA GLY A 413 8.33 7.95 41.54
C GLY A 413 7.39 8.95 42.22
N ASP A 414 7.92 10.06 42.74
CA ASP A 414 7.09 11.16 43.29
C ASP A 414 6.04 11.65 42.26
N ASP A 415 4.89 12.11 42.76
CA ASP A 415 3.58 12.32 42.09
C ASP A 415 3.52 13.19 40.80
N GLU A 416 4.65 13.63 40.23
CA GLU A 416 4.68 14.55 39.08
C GLU A 416 5.67 14.15 37.96
N ARG A 417 5.86 12.85 37.68
CA ARG A 417 6.65 12.44 36.51
C ARG A 417 5.90 12.69 35.20
N GLU A 418 6.64 13.18 34.21
CA GLU A 418 6.12 13.38 32.86
C GLU A 418 5.89 12.04 32.17
N ILE A 419 4.92 11.97 31.25
CA ILE A 419 4.61 10.72 30.55
C ILE A 419 5.42 10.64 29.25
N PRO A 420 6.11 9.51 28.98
CA PRO A 420 6.73 9.26 27.68
C PRO A 420 5.75 9.41 26.52
N GLY A 421 6.23 10.01 25.42
CA GLY A 421 5.40 10.41 24.28
C GLY A 421 5.00 11.89 24.30
N SER A 422 5.20 12.60 25.42
CA SER A 422 5.00 14.06 25.46
C SER A 422 5.98 14.77 24.53
N ILE A 423 5.50 15.80 23.83
CA ILE A 423 6.32 16.61 22.92
C ILE A 423 6.94 17.76 23.71
N VAL A 424 8.25 17.89 23.58
CA VAL A 424 9.05 18.83 24.33
C VAL A 424 9.94 19.68 23.43
N LYS A 425 10.24 20.86 23.93
CA LYS A 425 11.14 21.84 23.37
C LYS A 425 12.41 21.88 24.20
N THR A 426 13.57 21.74 23.59
CA THR A 426 14.86 21.81 24.29
C THR A 426 15.89 22.57 23.47
N MET A 427 16.98 22.98 24.12
CA MET A 427 18.12 23.59 23.45
C MET A 427 19.23 22.56 23.25
N ASP A 428 19.82 22.56 22.06
CA ASP A 428 21.04 21.83 21.75
C ASP A 428 22.01 22.73 20.99
N ASN A 429 23.21 22.96 21.53
CA ASN A 429 24.21 23.84 20.93
C ASN A 429 23.66 25.22 20.53
N SER A 430 22.87 25.84 21.43
CA SER A 430 22.16 27.11 21.21
C SER A 430 21.12 27.11 20.09
N ARG A 431 20.75 25.92 19.58
CA ARG A 431 19.63 25.75 18.65
C ARG A 431 18.46 25.11 19.35
N GLU A 432 17.30 25.68 19.12
CA GLU A 432 16.04 25.11 19.55
C GLU A 432 15.76 23.79 18.82
N ARG A 433 15.31 22.79 19.54
CA ARG A 433 14.94 21.47 19.04
C ARG A 433 13.60 21.07 19.64
N VAL A 434 12.79 20.41 18.83
CA VAL A 434 11.57 19.77 19.30
C VAL A 434 11.78 18.27 19.23
N GLY A 435 11.30 17.55 20.24
CA GLY A 435 11.46 16.11 20.35
C GLY A 435 10.37 15.47 21.20
N VAL A 436 10.52 14.17 21.43
CA VAL A 436 9.57 13.32 22.15
C VAL A 436 10.27 12.76 23.40
N LEU A 437 9.62 12.84 24.56
CA LEU A 437 10.11 12.17 25.77
C LEU A 437 10.03 10.66 25.59
N THR A 438 11.09 9.95 25.96
CA THR A 438 11.20 8.49 25.79
C THR A 438 11.33 7.76 27.12
N GLU A 439 12.32 8.12 27.93
CA GLU A 439 12.57 7.45 29.20
C GLU A 439 13.20 8.42 30.20
N PHE A 440 12.91 8.21 31.48
CA PHE A 440 13.58 8.90 32.58
C PHE A 440 14.71 8.05 33.16
N ASP A 441 15.92 8.58 33.12
CA ASP A 441 17.12 7.99 33.71
C ASP A 441 17.17 8.37 35.20
N ASP A 442 16.81 7.41 36.05
CA ASP A 442 16.70 7.60 37.50
C ASP A 442 18.06 7.85 38.18
N GLU A 443 19.16 7.37 37.59
CA GLU A 443 20.52 7.57 38.12
C GLU A 443 20.99 8.99 37.83
N LEU A 444 20.78 9.47 36.60
CA LEU A 444 21.19 10.80 36.16
C LEU A 444 20.17 11.90 36.44
N LYS A 445 18.97 11.54 36.93
CA LYS A 445 17.83 12.44 37.12
C LYS A 445 17.53 13.27 35.87
N SER A 446 17.59 12.61 34.71
CA SER A 446 17.47 13.25 33.40
C SER A 446 16.53 12.48 32.49
N TRP A 447 15.83 13.19 31.62
CA TRP A 447 15.01 12.65 30.55
C TRP A 447 15.84 12.43 29.30
N LYS A 448 15.54 11.32 28.60
CA LYS A 448 15.95 11.09 27.22
C LYS A 448 14.86 11.68 26.29
N ILE A 449 15.30 12.49 25.34
CA ILE A 449 14.46 13.18 24.36
C ILE A 449 14.89 12.74 22.97
N ALA A 450 14.04 12.01 22.25
CA ALA A 450 14.28 11.68 20.86
C ALA A 450 14.02 12.91 19.98
N THR A 451 15.01 13.31 19.20
CA THR A 451 14.93 14.45 18.29
C THR A 451 15.41 14.05 16.91
N THR A 452 15.27 14.95 15.94
CA THR A 452 15.80 14.73 14.59
C THR A 452 17.30 14.48 14.54
N VAL A 453 18.08 14.97 15.52
CA VAL A 453 19.54 14.75 15.61
C VAL A 453 19.92 13.50 16.41
N GLY A 454 18.94 12.73 16.86
CA GLY A 454 19.11 11.60 17.78
C GLY A 454 18.69 11.93 19.21
N LEU A 455 19.17 11.12 20.16
CA LEU A 455 18.75 11.17 21.56
C LEU A 455 19.52 12.23 22.36
N LEU A 456 18.79 13.12 23.03
CA LEU A 456 19.34 14.12 23.93
C LEU A 456 19.01 13.77 25.39
N LYS A 457 19.99 13.82 26.28
CA LYS A 457 19.76 13.75 27.73
C LYS A 457 19.58 15.15 28.32
N ARG A 458 18.50 15.39 29.05
CA ARG A 458 18.15 16.71 29.61
C ARG A 458 17.49 16.59 30.98
N THR A 459 17.89 17.43 31.92
CA THR A 459 17.18 17.59 33.20
C THR A 459 15.82 18.27 32.96
N ARG A 460 14.90 18.18 33.93
CA ARG A 460 13.52 18.67 33.78
C ARG A 460 13.42 20.18 33.49
N ASP A 461 14.35 20.96 34.00
CA ASP A 461 14.49 22.42 33.79
C ASP A 461 15.09 22.80 32.43
N ALA A 462 15.70 21.83 31.73
CA ALA A 462 16.36 22.04 30.45
C ALA A 462 15.43 21.82 29.23
N PHE A 463 14.13 21.61 29.46
CA PHE A 463 13.13 21.53 28.41
C PHE A 463 11.76 22.05 28.86
N GLU A 464 10.97 22.49 27.89
CA GLU A 464 9.58 22.92 28.04
C GLU A 464 8.66 21.89 27.39
N ILE A 465 7.50 21.61 27.99
CA ILE A 465 6.51 20.69 27.42
C ILE A 465 5.56 21.50 26.55
N ILE A 466 5.58 21.20 25.25
CA ILE A 466 4.67 21.82 24.27
C ILE A 466 3.33 21.07 24.27
N GLN A 467 3.39 19.74 24.33
CA GLN A 467 2.21 18.88 24.35
C GLN A 467 2.39 17.77 25.37
N ARG A 468 1.62 17.85 26.45
CA ARG A 468 1.56 16.81 27.48
C ARG A 468 0.60 15.72 27.04
N VAL A 469 1.01 14.46 27.17
CA VAL A 469 0.12 13.31 27.05
C VAL A 469 -0.21 12.76 28.44
N SER A 470 -1.41 12.20 28.60
CA SER A 470 -1.83 11.55 29.85
C SER A 470 -1.63 10.04 29.85
N ALA A 471 -1.39 9.46 28.68
CA ALA A 471 -1.23 8.04 28.43
C ALA A 471 -0.15 7.83 27.35
N VAL A 472 0.45 6.65 27.32
CA VAL A 472 1.39 6.28 26.26
C VAL A 472 0.61 5.99 24.98
N LYS A 473 1.03 6.59 23.86
CA LYS A 473 0.32 6.46 22.59
C LYS A 473 0.75 5.18 21.84
N LEU A 474 -0.22 4.40 21.42
CA LEU A 474 -0.09 3.23 20.56
C LEU A 474 -0.83 3.50 19.24
N LEU A 475 -0.09 3.59 18.14
CA LEU A 475 -0.67 3.69 16.80
C LEU A 475 -0.82 2.28 16.22
N VAL A 476 -2.00 1.95 15.72
CA VAL A 476 -2.33 0.64 15.14
C VAL A 476 -2.73 0.83 13.69
N PHE A 477 -1.95 0.28 12.78
CA PHE A 477 -2.18 0.37 11.34
C PHE A 477 -2.84 -0.91 10.84
N PHE A 478 -4.02 -0.77 10.25
CA PHE A 478 -4.72 -1.84 9.55
C PHE A 478 -4.42 -1.73 8.05
N GLY A 479 -3.83 -2.78 7.51
CA GLY A 479 -3.27 -2.81 6.15
C GLY A 479 -2.00 -1.98 5.98
N ASP A 480 -1.37 -2.15 4.83
CA ASP A 480 -0.15 -1.46 4.43
C ASP A 480 -0.20 -1.07 2.95
N ALA A 481 0.78 -0.29 2.51
CA ALA A 481 1.03 -0.07 1.10
C ALA A 481 2.32 -0.76 0.69
N ARG A 482 2.27 -1.48 -0.44
CA ARG A 482 3.35 -2.28 -0.97
C ARG A 482 3.69 -1.86 -2.39
N TRP A 483 4.97 -1.72 -2.68
CA TRP A 483 5.47 -1.48 -4.03
C TRP A 483 6.69 -2.34 -4.30
N SER A 484 6.89 -2.76 -5.55
CA SER A 484 8.25 -3.09 -5.99
C SER A 484 9.08 -1.82 -6.07
N ARG A 485 10.41 -1.92 -5.90
CA ARG A 485 11.30 -0.76 -5.99
C ARG A 485 11.14 -0.02 -7.31
N SER A 486 11.08 -0.72 -8.44
CA SER A 486 10.92 -0.08 -9.75
C SER A 486 9.56 0.63 -9.88
N GLN A 487 8.48 0.04 -9.36
CA GLN A 487 7.16 0.66 -9.33
C GLN A 487 7.19 1.97 -8.55
N LEU A 488 7.76 1.96 -7.33
CA LEU A 488 7.81 3.17 -6.50
C LEU A 488 8.68 4.26 -7.12
N LEU A 489 9.87 3.90 -7.63
CA LEU A 489 10.75 4.86 -8.32
C LEU A 489 10.06 5.48 -9.53
N GLY A 490 9.25 4.71 -10.26
CA GLY A 490 8.43 5.24 -11.35
C GLY A 490 7.39 6.25 -10.89
N GLU A 491 6.68 6.00 -9.78
CA GLU A 491 5.75 6.98 -9.21
C GLU A 491 6.46 8.25 -8.71
N ILE A 492 7.64 8.12 -8.13
CA ILE A 492 8.47 9.27 -7.72
C ILE A 492 8.93 10.04 -8.96
N ALA A 493 9.37 9.35 -10.03
CA ALA A 493 9.81 9.96 -11.28
C ALA A 493 8.68 10.72 -12.01
N ARG A 494 7.43 10.26 -11.86
CA ARG A 494 6.23 10.99 -12.33
C ARG A 494 5.98 12.28 -11.58
N GLY A 495 6.54 12.40 -10.37
CA GLY A 495 6.43 13.59 -9.54
C GLY A 495 5.36 13.49 -8.45
N HIS A 496 4.67 12.35 -8.32
CA HIS A 496 3.56 12.17 -7.40
C HIS A 496 3.99 12.21 -5.93
N TRP A 497 5.23 11.84 -5.65
CA TRP A 497 5.74 11.65 -4.30
C TRP A 497 7.05 12.41 -4.06
N GLY A 498 7.16 13.00 -2.87
CA GLY A 498 8.39 13.53 -2.30
C GLY A 498 8.88 12.65 -1.16
N LEU A 499 10.19 12.69 -0.91
CA LEU A 499 10.85 11.93 0.15
C LEU A 499 11.50 12.87 1.18
N THR A 500 11.43 12.50 2.45
CA THR A 500 12.18 13.15 3.54
C THR A 500 12.47 12.12 4.62
N LYS A 501 13.53 12.30 5.42
CA LYS A 501 13.74 11.48 6.61
C LYS A 501 12.61 11.70 7.62
N SER A 502 12.18 10.63 8.29
CA SER A 502 11.20 10.70 9.37
C SER A 502 11.81 11.34 10.63
N ASP A 503 11.07 12.27 11.22
CA ASP A 503 11.27 12.88 12.54
C ASP A 503 10.39 12.13 13.57
N PRO A 504 10.87 11.87 14.80
CA PRO A 504 10.03 11.41 15.91
C PRO A 504 8.67 12.11 16.03
N LEU A 505 8.61 13.41 15.72
CA LEU A 505 7.37 14.20 15.76
C LEU A 505 6.33 13.79 14.71
N HIS A 506 6.73 13.23 13.56
CA HIS A 506 5.78 12.74 12.57
C HIS A 506 4.97 11.56 13.13
N VAL A 507 5.56 10.75 14.00
CA VAL A 507 4.87 9.61 14.61
C VAL A 507 4.13 10.05 15.88
N ALA A 508 4.76 10.83 16.76
CA ALA A 508 4.12 11.30 17.99
C ALA A 508 2.88 12.18 17.74
N ASN A 509 2.89 12.98 16.66
CA ASN A 509 1.75 13.74 16.19
C ASN A 509 1.45 13.42 14.70
N SER A 510 1.06 12.16 14.47
CA SER A 510 0.66 11.59 13.17
C SER A 510 -0.39 12.41 12.42
N ARG A 511 -1.36 13.00 13.12
CA ARG A 511 -2.42 13.84 12.54
C ARG A 511 -1.88 15.02 11.73
N ASP A 512 -0.77 15.61 12.16
CA ASP A 512 -0.14 16.73 11.48
C ASP A 512 1.06 16.31 10.61
N ALA A 513 1.32 15.01 10.45
CA ALA A 513 2.50 14.50 9.75
C ALA A 513 2.58 14.99 8.30
N TYR A 514 1.47 14.94 7.56
CA TYR A 514 1.41 15.43 6.18
C TYR A 514 1.75 16.92 6.09
N LYS A 515 1.02 17.74 6.86
CA LYS A 515 1.21 19.18 6.90
C LYS A 515 2.63 19.55 7.31
N ARG A 516 3.17 18.88 8.34
CA ARG A 516 4.53 19.09 8.83
C ARG A 516 5.56 18.76 7.76
N ALA A 517 5.44 17.61 7.09
CA ALA A 517 6.36 17.22 6.05
C ALA A 517 6.28 18.16 4.83
N ALA A 518 5.07 18.49 4.38
CA ALA A 518 4.82 19.41 3.27
C ALA A 518 5.37 20.81 3.53
N GLU A 519 5.20 21.34 4.74
CA GLU A 519 5.66 22.69 5.12
C GLU A 519 7.12 22.74 5.62
N SER A 520 7.79 21.59 5.77
CA SER A 520 9.16 21.52 6.29
C SER A 520 10.19 22.14 5.35
N GLY A 521 9.89 22.18 4.05
CA GLY A 521 10.86 22.53 3.01
C GLY A 521 11.95 21.47 2.79
N LEU A 522 11.79 20.27 3.36
CA LEU A 522 12.76 19.16 3.30
C LEU A 522 12.37 18.06 2.32
N LEU A 523 11.15 18.10 1.78
CA LEU A 523 10.74 17.14 0.76
C LEU A 523 11.62 17.30 -0.49
N VAL A 524 12.14 16.16 -0.94
CA VAL A 524 12.91 16.05 -2.18
C VAL A 524 12.08 15.29 -3.20
N PHE A 525 11.96 15.87 -4.38
CA PHE A 525 11.25 15.31 -5.53
C PHE A 525 12.23 14.94 -6.63
N ALA A 526 11.84 13.99 -7.49
CA ALA A 526 12.60 13.66 -8.68
C ALA A 526 12.83 14.90 -9.57
N PRO A 527 13.95 14.96 -10.32
CA PRO A 527 14.15 15.98 -11.34
C PRO A 527 13.04 15.90 -12.39
N LEU A 528 12.77 17.02 -13.07
CA LEU A 528 11.88 17.03 -14.23
C LEU A 528 12.50 16.20 -15.36
N THR A 529 11.78 15.17 -15.78
CA THR A 529 12.20 14.26 -16.86
C THR A 529 11.04 14.03 -17.83
N GLU A 530 11.24 13.22 -18.87
CA GLU A 530 10.15 12.74 -19.73
C GLU A 530 9.08 11.93 -18.98
N MET A 531 9.42 11.32 -17.83
CA MET A 531 8.46 10.60 -16.98
C MET A 531 7.53 11.52 -16.20
N THR A 532 7.92 12.78 -15.96
CA THR A 532 7.12 13.70 -15.16
C THR A 532 5.78 14.00 -15.85
N GLU A 533 4.68 13.80 -15.13
CA GLU A 533 3.34 14.04 -15.67
C GLU A 533 3.15 15.52 -16.02
N GLU A 534 2.43 15.79 -17.11
CA GLU A 534 2.30 17.13 -17.67
C GLU A 534 1.73 18.13 -16.67
N PHE A 535 0.68 17.75 -15.93
CA PHE A 535 0.09 18.63 -14.92
C PHE A 535 1.03 18.89 -13.74
N MET A 536 1.97 17.99 -13.46
CA MET A 536 2.95 18.13 -12.39
C MET A 536 4.11 19.06 -12.78
N ARG A 537 4.41 19.23 -14.07
CA ARG A 537 5.57 20.00 -14.55
C ARG A 537 5.56 21.44 -14.06
N ASN A 538 4.40 22.08 -13.99
CA ASN A 538 4.27 23.45 -13.50
C ASN A 538 4.56 23.54 -12.00
N SER A 539 3.94 22.66 -11.20
CA SER A 539 4.11 22.64 -9.75
C SER A 539 5.54 22.27 -9.32
N LEU A 540 6.16 21.28 -9.99
CA LEU A 540 7.54 20.88 -9.72
C LEU A 540 8.57 21.83 -10.33
N GLY A 541 8.24 22.52 -11.42
CA GLY A 541 9.12 23.52 -12.04
C GLY A 541 9.39 24.72 -11.14
N GLU A 542 8.40 25.12 -10.33
CA GLU A 542 8.55 26.17 -9.32
C GLU A 542 9.47 25.73 -8.17
N MET A 543 9.34 24.48 -7.70
CA MET A 543 10.20 23.93 -6.65
C MET A 543 11.63 23.60 -7.11
N ASN A 544 11.82 23.09 -8.33
CA ASN A 544 13.17 22.79 -8.86
C ASN A 544 14.03 24.05 -9.08
N ARG A 545 13.42 25.24 -9.24
CA ARG A 545 14.18 26.51 -9.25
C ARG A 545 14.82 26.83 -7.89
N ILE A 546 14.25 26.31 -6.80
CA ILE A 546 14.71 26.49 -5.41
C ILE A 546 15.84 25.48 -5.06
N ARG A 547 16.00 24.42 -5.86
CA ARG A 547 16.98 23.32 -5.68
C ARG A 547 18.46 23.76 -5.70
N SER A 548 18.75 24.99 -6.07
CA SER A 548 20.10 25.57 -6.16
C SER A 548 20.81 25.79 -4.80
N SER A 549 20.33 25.21 -3.68
CA SER A 549 20.93 25.42 -2.34
C SER A 549 20.87 24.22 -1.38
N GLY A 550 21.40 23.04 -1.76
CA GLY A 550 21.76 21.99 -0.79
C GLY A 550 20.59 21.24 -0.13
N GLN A 551 19.42 21.21 -0.76
CA GLN A 551 18.23 20.52 -0.24
C GLN A 551 18.43 19.01 -0.01
N LEU A 552 19.21 18.33 -0.84
CA LEU A 552 19.50 16.90 -0.67
C LEU A 552 20.25 16.58 0.63
N THR A 553 21.25 17.39 0.97
CA THR A 553 21.92 17.30 2.27
C THR A 553 20.96 17.62 3.40
N ARG A 554 20.01 18.56 3.22
CA ARG A 554 19.02 18.91 4.26
C ARG A 554 17.94 17.84 4.45
N ALA A 555 17.51 17.17 3.39
CA ALA A 555 16.46 16.15 3.41
C ALA A 555 16.91 14.81 3.98
N THR A 556 18.20 14.50 3.80
CA THR A 556 18.90 13.42 4.49
C THR A 556 19.35 13.82 5.90
N SER A 557 19.32 15.12 6.19
CA SER A 557 19.64 15.69 7.50
C SER A 557 18.39 15.88 8.37
N PRO A 558 18.59 16.00 9.69
CA PRO A 558 17.57 16.44 10.64
C PRO A 558 16.88 17.75 10.21
N ALA A 559 15.55 17.82 10.34
CA ALA A 559 14.80 19.05 10.04
C ALA A 559 15.35 20.26 10.83
N PRO A 560 15.55 21.44 10.19
CA PRO A 560 15.87 22.66 10.91
C PRO A 560 14.65 23.11 11.72
N SER A 561 14.88 23.58 12.95
CA SER A 561 13.85 24.24 13.74
C SER A 561 13.40 25.52 13.04
N ARG A 562 12.08 25.75 12.96
CA ARG A 562 11.52 27.02 12.50
C ARG A 562 12.05 28.14 13.39
N GLN A 563 12.63 29.18 12.79
CA GLN A 563 12.79 30.47 13.44
C GLN A 563 11.47 31.24 13.30
N GLY A 564 10.86 31.63 14.42
CA GLY A 564 9.79 32.63 14.49
C GLY A 564 8.38 32.10 14.32
#